data_AF-A0A519VJ04-F1
#
_entry.id   AF-A0A519VJ04-F1
#
_cell.length_a   1.000
_cell.length_b   1.000
_cell.length_c   1.000
_cell.angle_alpha   90.00
_cell.angle_beta   90.00
_cell.angle_gamma   90.00
#
_symmetry.space_group_name_H-M   'P 1'
#
loop_
_entity.id
_entity.type
_entity.pdbx_description
1 polymer ?
#
loop_
_entity_poly.entity_id
_entity_poly.type
_entity_poly.pdbx_seq_one_letter_code
_entity_poly.pdbx_strand_id
1 'polypeptide(L)'
;MLPRLSLTALLSLAALGASAQTLNTAKLDSLLNSLATNHKLMGSLALTRAGQVVYSHAFGDAQVTPSIAATPATRYRVGSISKMFTAVMIFQLIEERKLTLETPLATFFPQLPNASRITIDQLLSHRSGLHNFTSDAAYQGYMAQPKTQAELLAIIAQTTPDFEPGAKAAYS
;
A
#
# COMPACT_ATOMS: atom_id res chain seq x y z
N MET A 1 23.26 25.25 52.15
CA MET A 1 22.88 25.81 50.83
C MET A 1 23.99 25.47 49.84
N LEU A 2 23.89 24.34 49.13
CA LEU A 2 24.81 24.02 48.04
C LEU A 2 24.47 24.89 46.81
N PRO A 3 25.47 25.38 46.06
CA PRO A 3 25.25 26.35 45.00
C PRO A 3 24.51 25.68 43.83
N ARG A 4 23.36 26.24 43.46
CA ARG A 4 22.53 25.82 42.31
C ARG A 4 23.23 25.96 40.95
N LEU A 5 24.47 26.48 40.90
CA LEU A 5 25.23 26.66 39.65
C LEU A 5 25.87 25.37 39.10
N SER A 6 26.05 24.33 39.92
CA SER A 6 26.78 23.13 39.48
C SER A 6 25.94 22.14 38.65
N LEU A 7 24.61 22.23 38.72
CA LEU A 7 23.72 21.28 38.05
C LEU A 7 23.44 21.64 36.58
N THR A 8 23.43 22.94 36.23
CA THR A 8 23.26 23.42 34.85
C THR A 8 24.46 23.13 33.96
N ALA A 9 25.68 23.14 34.51
CA ALA A 9 26.89 22.81 33.76
C ALA A 9 27.04 21.32 33.42
N LEU A 10 26.42 20.42 34.22
CA LEU A 10 26.44 18.99 33.94
C LEU A 10 25.45 18.58 32.83
N LEU A 11 24.30 19.27 32.72
CA LEU A 11 23.31 18.96 31.67
C LEU A 11 23.77 19.42 30.27
N SER A 12 24.56 20.48 30.17
CA SER A 12 25.11 20.94 28.88
C SER A 12 26.20 20.03 28.32
N LEU A 13 26.93 19.31 29.19
CA LEU A 13 27.99 18.37 28.75
C LEU A 13 27.42 17.04 28.23
N ALA A 14 26.26 16.60 28.73
CA ALA A 14 25.60 15.37 28.29
C ALA A 14 24.93 15.50 26.90
N ALA A 15 24.62 16.72 26.45
CA ALA A 15 24.00 16.97 25.14
C ALA A 15 24.99 16.89 23.97
N LEU A 16 26.30 16.91 24.22
CA LEU A 16 27.35 16.90 23.19
C LEU A 16 27.69 15.49 22.66
N GLY A 17 27.17 14.44 23.31
CA GLY A 17 27.45 13.03 22.96
C GLY A 17 26.33 12.31 22.19
N ALA A 18 25.19 12.96 21.95
CA ALA A 18 24.09 12.35 21.23
C ALA A 18 24.33 12.43 19.71
N SER A 19 25.15 11.54 19.16
CA SER A 19 25.15 11.30 17.72
C SER A 19 23.84 10.61 17.34
N ALA A 20 22.94 11.34 16.67
CA ALA A 20 21.87 10.69 15.93
C ALA A 20 22.49 9.70 14.92
N GLN A 21 21.87 8.53 14.75
CA GLN A 21 22.35 7.56 13.76
C GLN A 21 22.35 8.21 12.37
N THR A 22 23.54 8.36 11.78
CA THR A 22 23.70 8.81 10.40
C THR A 22 23.29 7.68 9.46
N LEU A 23 22.60 8.01 8.38
CA LEU A 23 22.23 7.03 7.36
C LEU A 23 23.50 6.45 6.73
N ASN A 24 23.73 5.15 6.91
CA ASN A 24 24.83 4.44 6.28
C ASN A 24 24.38 3.88 4.93
N THR A 25 24.48 4.70 3.89
CA THR A 25 24.07 4.35 2.52
C THR A 25 24.92 3.22 1.96
N ALA A 26 26.23 3.19 2.23
CA ALA A 26 27.11 2.12 1.77
C ALA A 26 26.71 0.73 2.30
N LYS A 27 26.24 0.65 3.55
CA LYS A 27 25.70 -0.59 4.12
C LYS A 27 24.39 -1.01 3.46
N LEU A 28 23.52 -0.05 3.09
CA LEU A 28 22.30 -0.33 2.34
C LEU A 28 22.63 -0.82 0.93
N ASP A 29 23.54 -0.15 0.22
CA ASP A 29 23.99 -0.56 -1.11
C ASP A 29 24.55 -1.99 -1.06
N SER A 30 25.41 -2.29 -0.08
CA SER A 30 25.99 -3.63 0.10
C SER A 30 24.92 -4.69 0.34
N LEU A 31 23.91 -4.41 1.17
CA LEU A 31 22.80 -5.33 1.42
C LEU A 31 21.96 -5.57 0.16
N LEU A 32 21.52 -4.50 -0.50
CA LEU A 32 20.64 -4.59 -1.68
C LEU A 32 21.35 -5.26 -2.86
N ASN A 33 22.62 -4.93 -3.10
CA ASN A 33 23.43 -5.59 -4.12
C ASN A 33 23.65 -7.07 -3.79
N SER A 34 23.91 -7.42 -2.53
CA SER A 34 24.03 -8.83 -2.12
C SER A 34 22.73 -9.59 -2.38
N LEU A 35 21.57 -9.01 -2.07
CA LEU A 35 20.26 -9.63 -2.36
C LEU A 35 20.02 -9.78 -3.87
N ALA A 36 20.44 -8.81 -4.69
CA ALA A 36 20.36 -8.87 -6.14
C ALA A 36 21.25 -9.97 -6.73
N THR A 37 22.54 -9.97 -6.37
CA THR A 37 23.53 -10.95 -6.86
C THR A 37 23.17 -12.38 -6.46
N ASN A 38 22.53 -12.57 -5.31
CA ASN A 38 22.07 -13.89 -4.85
C ASN A 38 20.64 -14.24 -5.33
N HIS A 39 20.09 -13.49 -6.29
CA HIS A 39 18.76 -13.70 -6.86
C HIS A 39 17.63 -13.77 -5.81
N LYS A 40 17.75 -13.00 -4.72
CA LYS A 40 16.76 -12.94 -3.64
C LYS A 40 15.78 -11.77 -3.81
N LEU A 41 16.23 -10.65 -4.38
CA LEU A 41 15.41 -9.46 -4.58
C LEU A 41 15.96 -8.60 -5.72
N MET A 42 15.07 -7.93 -6.45
CA MET A 42 15.38 -6.86 -7.41
C MET A 42 14.36 -5.74 -7.24
N GLY A 43 14.74 -4.50 -7.55
CA GLY A 43 13.83 -3.36 -7.48
C GLY A 43 14.52 -2.03 -7.18
N SER A 44 13.79 -1.12 -6.54
CA SER A 44 14.32 0.16 -6.07
C SER A 44 13.87 0.50 -4.66
N LEU A 45 14.70 1.25 -3.94
CA LEU A 45 14.45 1.75 -2.60
C LEU A 45 14.73 3.26 -2.56
N ALA A 46 13.77 4.02 -2.04
CA ALA A 46 13.94 5.43 -1.73
C ALA A 46 13.62 5.68 -0.25
N LEU A 47 14.43 6.51 0.40
CA LEU A 47 14.17 6.98 1.76
C LEU A 47 13.98 8.49 1.72
N THR A 48 12.93 8.97 2.37
CA THR A 48 12.64 10.40 2.50
C THR A 48 12.73 10.84 3.95
N ARG A 49 13.27 12.04 4.18
CA ARG A 49 13.30 12.69 5.49
C ARG A 49 12.96 14.16 5.30
N ALA A 50 11.97 14.64 6.05
CA ALA A 50 11.48 16.02 5.94
C ALA A 50 11.14 16.43 4.49
N GLY A 51 10.49 15.54 3.74
CA GLY A 51 10.08 15.78 2.34
C GLY A 51 11.21 15.68 1.32
N GLN A 52 12.46 15.45 1.73
CA GLN A 52 13.60 15.32 0.82
C GLN A 52 14.04 13.85 0.70
N VAL A 53 14.37 13.42 -0.52
CA VAL A 53 14.96 12.10 -0.76
C VAL A 53 16.40 12.12 -0.26
N VAL A 54 16.69 11.32 0.78
CA VAL A 54 18.03 11.20 1.38
C VAL A 54 18.80 9.97 0.91
N TYR A 55 18.12 9.08 0.19
CA TYR A 55 18.70 7.89 -0.44
C TYR A 55 17.77 7.41 -1.56
N SER A 56 18.34 7.03 -2.69
CA SER A 56 17.64 6.45 -3.83
C SER A 56 18.56 5.47 -4.54
N HIS A 57 18.18 4.22 -4.61
CA HIS A 57 18.99 3.16 -5.20
C HIS A 57 18.11 2.16 -5.92
N ALA A 58 18.57 1.67 -7.08
CA ALA A 58 17.96 0.57 -7.80
C ALA A 58 18.99 -0.56 -7.94
N PHE A 59 18.52 -1.79 -7.85
CA PHE A 59 19.35 -2.98 -7.75
C PHE A 59 18.70 -4.15 -8.51
N GLY A 60 19.53 -4.97 -9.15
CA GLY A 60 19.07 -6.04 -10.03
C GLY A 60 18.45 -5.51 -11.33
N ASP A 61 17.58 -6.33 -11.93
CA ASP A 61 17.03 -6.07 -13.25
C ASP A 61 15.56 -5.60 -13.19
N ALA A 62 15.20 -4.65 -14.05
CA ALA A 62 13.81 -4.31 -14.36
C ALA A 62 13.16 -5.35 -15.29
N GLN A 63 13.97 -6.05 -16.09
CA GLN A 63 13.56 -7.12 -16.98
C GLN A 63 14.64 -8.19 -16.99
N VAL A 64 14.27 -9.45 -16.76
CA VAL A 64 15.24 -10.56 -16.71
C VAL A 64 15.67 -11.01 -18.10
N THR A 65 14.75 -10.99 -19.08
CA THR A 65 15.00 -11.49 -20.44
C THR A 65 14.41 -10.55 -21.50
N PRO A 66 15.26 -9.91 -22.34
CA PRO A 66 16.70 -9.68 -22.11
C PRO A 66 16.93 -8.90 -20.81
N SER A 67 18.10 -9.06 -20.21
CA SER A 67 18.48 -8.37 -18.96
C SER A 67 18.53 -6.85 -19.21
N ILE A 68 17.75 -6.11 -18.44
CA ILE A 68 17.74 -4.65 -18.40
C ILE A 68 17.84 -4.24 -16.94
N ALA A 69 18.92 -3.55 -16.57
CA ALA A 69 19.14 -3.09 -15.21
C ALA A 69 18.01 -2.18 -14.71
N ALA A 70 17.62 -2.34 -13.45
CA ALA A 70 16.70 -1.43 -12.80
C ALA A 70 17.34 -0.04 -12.60
N THR A 71 16.53 1.00 -12.69
CA THR A 71 16.92 2.38 -12.41
C THR A 71 15.97 2.98 -11.37
N PRO A 72 16.33 4.10 -10.71
CA PRO A 72 15.39 4.82 -9.86
C PRO A 72 14.11 5.27 -10.58
N ALA A 73 14.12 5.35 -11.92
CA ALA A 73 12.96 5.69 -12.74
C ALA A 73 12.15 4.47 -13.21
N THR A 74 12.58 3.24 -12.91
CA THR A 74 11.84 2.03 -13.27
C THR A 74 10.45 2.05 -12.67
N ARG A 75 9.43 1.76 -13.50
CA ARG A 75 8.03 1.69 -13.09
C ARG A 75 7.66 0.25 -12.74
N TYR A 76 6.99 0.06 -11.60
CA TYR A 76 6.55 -1.24 -11.12
C TYR A 76 5.02 -1.31 -11.09
N ARG A 77 4.48 -2.52 -11.26
CA ARG A 77 3.08 -2.79 -10.92
C ARG A 77 2.97 -2.88 -9.40
N VAL A 78 2.40 -1.86 -8.77
CA VAL A 78 2.38 -1.69 -7.30
C VAL A 78 1.27 -2.49 -6.59
N GLY A 79 0.44 -3.22 -7.33
CA GLY A 79 -0.58 -4.11 -6.79
C GLY A 79 -1.51 -3.41 -5.79
N SER A 80 -1.63 -3.98 -4.59
CA SER A 80 -2.52 -3.51 -3.52
C SER A 80 -2.28 -2.06 -3.07
N ILE A 81 -1.11 -1.48 -3.34
CA ILE A 81 -0.87 -0.04 -3.08
C ILE A 81 -1.89 0.84 -3.81
N SER A 82 -2.40 0.40 -4.97
CA SER A 82 -3.45 1.11 -5.72
C SER A 82 -4.70 1.42 -4.90
N LYS A 83 -5.03 0.59 -3.88
CA LYS A 83 -6.20 0.81 -3.01
C LYS A 83 -6.12 2.14 -2.23
N MET A 84 -4.92 2.57 -1.85
CA MET A 84 -4.73 3.86 -1.17
C MET A 84 -5.14 5.04 -2.05
N PHE A 85 -4.82 4.98 -3.36
CA PHE A 85 -5.24 6.00 -4.31
C PHE A 85 -6.76 5.99 -4.51
N THR A 86 -7.37 4.80 -4.61
CA THR A 86 -8.83 4.67 -4.66
C THR A 86 -9.50 5.24 -3.42
N ALA A 87 -8.98 4.97 -2.22
CA ALA A 87 -9.50 5.53 -0.98
C ALA A 87 -9.45 7.07 -0.99
N VAL A 88 -8.31 7.67 -1.40
CA VAL A 88 -8.19 9.13 -1.52
C VAL A 88 -9.23 9.70 -2.50
N MET A 89 -9.42 9.08 -3.67
CA MET A 89 -10.44 9.53 -4.63
C MET A 89 -11.86 9.47 -4.04
N ILE A 90 -12.18 8.42 -3.27
CA ILE A 90 -13.47 8.31 -2.58
C ILE A 90 -13.64 9.43 -1.55
N PHE A 91 -12.63 9.73 -0.75
CA PHE A 91 -12.71 10.83 0.22
C PHE A 91 -12.81 12.21 -0.44
N GLN A 92 -12.15 12.43 -1.58
CA GLN A 92 -12.35 13.65 -2.39
C GLN A 92 -13.80 13.79 -2.86
N LEU A 93 -14.43 12.70 -3.31
CA LEU A 93 -15.85 12.70 -3.68
C LEU A 93 -16.78 12.97 -2.48
N ILE A 94 -16.39 12.52 -1.28
CA ILE A 94 -17.12 12.83 -0.03
C ILE A 94 -16.99 14.32 0.32
N GLU A 95 -15.80 14.91 0.19
CA GLU A 95 -15.57 16.36 0.38
C GLU A 95 -16.42 17.20 -0.60
N GLU A 96 -16.54 16.73 -1.84
CA GLU A 96 -17.41 17.31 -2.87
C GLU A 96 -18.91 17.02 -2.66
N ARG A 97 -19.28 16.31 -1.59
CA ARG A 97 -20.66 15.90 -1.25
C ARG A 97 -21.35 15.04 -2.33
N LYS A 98 -20.58 14.31 -3.14
CA LYS A 98 -21.11 13.41 -4.18
C LYS A 98 -21.55 12.06 -3.61
N LEU A 99 -21.02 11.67 -2.45
CA LEU A 99 -21.42 10.49 -1.69
C LEU A 99 -21.02 10.67 -0.22
N THR A 100 -21.43 9.73 0.64
CA THR A 100 -21.04 9.63 2.05
C THR A 100 -20.55 8.21 2.35
N LEU A 101 -19.95 8.03 3.54
CA LEU A 101 -19.53 6.70 4.00
C LEU A 101 -20.71 5.72 4.15
N GLU A 102 -21.91 6.23 4.41
CA GLU A 102 -23.16 5.48 4.57
C GLU A 102 -23.88 5.24 3.24
N THR A 103 -23.39 5.81 2.14
CA THR A 103 -24.00 5.60 0.81
C THR A 103 -24.03 4.10 0.49
N PRO A 104 -25.20 3.52 0.16
CA PRO A 104 -25.28 2.12 -0.20
C PRO A 104 -24.56 1.82 -1.52
N LEU A 105 -23.95 0.64 -1.62
CA LEU A 105 -23.34 0.15 -2.85
C LEU A 105 -24.37 0.09 -3.99
N ALA A 106 -25.64 -0.18 -3.67
CA ALA A 106 -26.74 -0.22 -4.64
C ALA A 106 -26.96 1.11 -5.39
N THR A 107 -26.46 2.25 -4.89
CA THR A 107 -26.50 3.52 -5.63
C THR A 107 -25.70 3.46 -6.93
N PHE A 108 -24.66 2.63 -6.98
CA PHE A 108 -23.76 2.51 -8.14
C PHE A 108 -23.84 1.14 -8.82
N PHE A 109 -24.00 0.08 -8.02
CA PHE A 109 -23.93 -1.31 -8.49
C PHE A 109 -25.06 -2.16 -7.87
N PRO A 110 -26.34 -1.87 -8.20
CA PRO A 110 -27.50 -2.56 -7.60
C PRO A 110 -27.59 -4.05 -7.92
N GLN A 111 -26.90 -4.51 -8.96
CA GLN A 111 -26.85 -5.91 -9.37
C GLN A 111 -25.96 -6.79 -8.48
N LEU A 112 -25.15 -6.19 -7.59
CA LEU A 112 -24.24 -6.96 -6.74
C LEU A 112 -24.97 -7.55 -5.51
N PRO A 113 -24.54 -8.72 -5.01
CA PRO A 113 -25.08 -9.32 -3.80
C PRO A 113 -25.04 -8.37 -2.61
N ASN A 114 -26.12 -8.30 -1.84
CA ASN A 114 -26.25 -7.44 -0.65
C ASN A 114 -25.99 -5.93 -0.90
N ALA A 115 -26.04 -5.44 -2.14
CA ALA A 115 -25.66 -4.06 -2.46
C ALA A 115 -26.46 -2.99 -1.70
N SER A 116 -27.72 -3.26 -1.35
CA SER A 116 -28.56 -2.35 -0.56
C SER A 116 -28.14 -2.25 0.92
N ARG A 117 -27.35 -3.20 1.41
CA ARG A 117 -26.90 -3.31 2.81
C ARG A 117 -25.41 -3.00 2.99
N ILE A 118 -24.64 -3.06 1.91
CA ILE A 118 -23.21 -2.71 1.90
C ILE A 118 -23.07 -1.19 1.78
N THR A 119 -22.27 -0.58 2.65
CA THR A 119 -21.94 0.86 2.58
C THR A 119 -20.55 1.10 1.99
N ILE A 120 -20.26 2.35 1.59
CA ILE A 120 -18.91 2.77 1.17
C ILE A 120 -17.87 2.53 2.27
N ASP A 121 -18.19 2.83 3.54
CA ASP A 121 -17.32 2.51 4.68
C ASP A 121 -16.94 1.02 4.73
N GLN A 122 -17.91 0.14 4.54
CA GLN A 122 -17.68 -1.30 4.57
C GLN A 122 -16.83 -1.78 3.39
N LEU A 123 -16.88 -1.13 2.23
CA LEU A 123 -15.97 -1.43 1.12
C LEU A 123 -14.54 -0.98 1.45
N LEU A 124 -14.37 0.25 1.94
CA LEU A 124 -13.05 0.81 2.28
C LEU A 124 -12.37 0.06 3.44
N SER A 125 -13.16 -0.53 4.34
CA SER A 125 -12.68 -1.24 5.53
C SER A 125 -12.65 -2.77 5.39
N HIS A 126 -12.88 -3.31 4.20
CA HIS A 126 -12.90 -4.77 3.95
C HIS A 126 -13.98 -5.52 4.76
N ARG A 127 -15.14 -4.91 4.95
CA ARG A 127 -16.28 -5.43 5.73
C ARG A 127 -17.55 -5.66 4.90
N SER A 128 -17.45 -5.61 3.57
CA SER A 128 -18.62 -5.76 2.68
C SER A 128 -19.22 -7.17 2.68
N GLY A 129 -18.41 -8.20 2.94
CA GLY A 129 -18.83 -9.59 2.79
C GLY A 129 -18.84 -10.11 1.35
N LEU A 130 -18.50 -9.27 0.36
CA LEU A 130 -18.33 -9.71 -1.01
C LEU A 130 -17.20 -10.74 -1.11
N HIS A 131 -17.41 -11.77 -1.91
CA HIS A 131 -16.41 -12.80 -2.14
C HIS A 131 -15.17 -12.25 -2.83
N ASN A 132 -13.99 -12.67 -2.37
CA ASN A 132 -12.75 -12.35 -3.04
C ASN A 132 -12.55 -13.27 -4.26
N PHE A 133 -13.01 -12.83 -5.44
CA PHE A 133 -12.86 -13.57 -6.69
C PHE A 133 -11.40 -13.93 -7.06
N THR A 134 -10.40 -13.25 -6.47
CA THR A 134 -8.98 -13.61 -6.70
C THR A 134 -8.55 -14.87 -5.97
N SER A 135 -9.38 -15.36 -5.03
CA SER A 135 -9.22 -16.64 -4.36
C SER A 135 -9.80 -17.82 -5.13
N ASP A 136 -10.57 -17.56 -6.20
CA ASP A 136 -11.12 -18.61 -7.06
C ASP A 136 -10.04 -19.33 -7.86
N ALA A 137 -10.19 -20.64 -8.02
CA ALA A 137 -9.31 -21.44 -8.87
C ALA A 137 -9.25 -20.92 -10.33
N ALA A 138 -10.38 -20.38 -10.82
CA ALA A 138 -10.47 -19.82 -12.17
C ALA A 138 -9.64 -18.54 -12.37
N TYR A 139 -9.32 -17.79 -11.30
CA TYR A 139 -8.61 -16.51 -11.38
C TYR A 139 -7.24 -16.65 -12.08
N GLN A 140 -6.51 -17.73 -11.80
CA GLN A 140 -5.22 -18.01 -12.42
C GLN A 140 -5.29 -18.10 -13.95
N GLY A 141 -6.43 -18.55 -14.49
CA GLY A 141 -6.65 -18.67 -15.93
C GLY A 141 -6.81 -17.32 -16.65
N TYR A 142 -7.15 -16.25 -15.94
CA TYR A 142 -7.43 -14.95 -16.56
C TYR A 142 -6.74 -13.75 -15.91
N MET A 143 -6.00 -13.90 -14.81
CA MET A 143 -5.40 -12.78 -14.07
C MET A 143 -4.43 -11.91 -14.89
N ALA A 144 -3.84 -12.47 -15.94
CA ALA A 144 -2.94 -11.77 -16.85
C ALA A 144 -3.66 -11.13 -18.06
N GLN A 145 -4.96 -11.41 -18.24
CA GLN A 145 -5.75 -10.93 -19.36
C GLN A 145 -6.48 -9.64 -18.99
N PRO A 146 -6.54 -8.64 -19.88
CA PRO A 146 -7.38 -7.47 -19.67
C PRO A 146 -8.83 -7.88 -19.46
N LYS A 147 -9.50 -7.24 -18.50
CA LYS A 147 -10.95 -7.34 -18.29
C LYS A 147 -11.55 -5.95 -18.22
N THR A 148 -12.69 -5.81 -18.87
CA THR A 148 -13.54 -4.64 -18.74
C THR A 148 -14.20 -4.62 -17.35
N GLN A 149 -14.68 -3.44 -16.96
CA GLN A 149 -15.47 -3.31 -15.73
C GLN A 149 -16.70 -4.23 -15.74
N ALA A 150 -17.39 -4.35 -16.88
CA ALA A 150 -18.58 -5.19 -17.01
C ALA A 150 -18.27 -6.68 -16.77
N GLU A 151 -17.14 -7.18 -17.30
CA GLU A 151 -16.71 -8.56 -17.07
C GLU A 151 -16.36 -8.82 -15.60
N LEU A 152 -15.66 -7.89 -14.95
CA LEU A 152 -15.33 -8.03 -13.51
C LEU A 152 -16.59 -7.99 -12.64
N LEU A 153 -17.53 -7.09 -12.93
CA LEU A 153 -18.82 -7.05 -12.22
C LEU A 153 -19.63 -8.32 -12.44
N ALA A 154 -19.60 -8.91 -13.64
CA ALA A 154 -20.26 -10.17 -13.93
C ALA A 154 -19.66 -11.33 -13.15
N ILE A 155 -18.33 -11.36 -12.95
CA ILE A 155 -17.65 -12.34 -12.09
C ILE A 155 -18.12 -12.16 -10.65
N ILE A 156 -18.03 -10.95 -10.10
CA ILE A 156 -18.39 -10.67 -8.69
C ILE A 156 -19.87 -10.97 -8.43
N ALA A 157 -20.77 -10.62 -9.36
CA ALA A 157 -22.21 -10.84 -9.23
C ALA A 157 -22.61 -12.33 -9.15
N GLN A 158 -21.78 -13.23 -9.67
CA GLN A 158 -22.02 -14.68 -9.65
C GLN A 158 -21.52 -15.36 -8.37
N THR A 159 -20.80 -14.63 -7.51
CA THR A 159 -20.26 -15.17 -6.26
C THR A 159 -21.30 -15.13 -5.14
N THR A 160 -21.17 -16.08 -4.20
CA THR A 160 -21.94 -16.05 -2.95
C THR A 160 -21.17 -15.21 -1.92
N PRO A 161 -21.80 -14.23 -1.23
CA PRO A 161 -21.15 -13.51 -0.16
C PRO A 161 -20.56 -14.43 0.92
N ASP A 162 -19.35 -14.14 1.37
CA ASP A 162 -18.66 -14.94 2.38
C ASP A 162 -19.23 -14.71 3.80
N PHE A 163 -19.92 -13.58 4.01
CA PHE A 163 -20.54 -13.18 5.27
C PHE A 163 -21.47 -11.98 5.11
N GLU A 164 -22.25 -11.71 6.16
CA GLU A 164 -23.11 -10.53 6.25
C GLU A 164 -22.32 -9.22 6.33
N PRO A 165 -22.72 -8.16 5.62
CA PRO A 165 -22.02 -6.86 5.68
C PRO A 165 -21.84 -6.36 7.11
N GLY A 166 -20.62 -5.97 7.45
CA GLY A 166 -20.25 -5.48 8.79
C GLY A 166 -19.94 -6.56 9.84
N ALA A 167 -20.24 -7.84 9.60
CA ALA A 167 -20.07 -8.89 10.61
C ALA A 167 -18.60 -9.21 10.93
N LYS A 168 -17.69 -9.12 9.94
CA LYS A 168 -16.24 -9.28 10.10
C LYS A 168 -15.49 -8.42 9.09
N ALA A 169 -14.17 -8.40 9.20
CA ALA A 169 -13.28 -7.83 8.19
C ALA A 169 -12.51 -8.96 7.49
N ALA A 170 -12.48 -8.97 6.16
CA ALA A 170 -11.73 -9.91 5.35
C ALA A 170 -11.23 -9.22 4.07
N TYR A 171 -9.94 -9.32 3.80
CA TYR A 171 -9.33 -8.68 2.63
C TYR A 171 -9.96 -9.18 1.33
N SER A 172 -10.41 -8.25 0.50
CA SER A 172 -11.17 -8.45 -0.74
C SER A 172 -10.76 -7.43 -1.80
#